data_AF-A0A161MKN7-F1
#
_entry.id   AF-A0A161MKN7-F1
#
_cell.length_a   1.000
_cell.length_b   1.000
_cell.length_c   1.000
_cell.angle_alpha   90.00
_cell.angle_beta   90.00
_cell.angle_gamma   90.00
#
_symmetry.space_group_name_H-M   'P 1'
#
loop_
_entity.id
_entity.type
_entity.pdbx_description
1 polymer ?
#
loop_
_entity_poly.entity_id
_entity_poly.type
_entity_poly.pdbx_seq_one_letter_code
_entity_poly.pdbx_strand_id
1 'polypeptide(L)'
;VIKTSLFLGTVIGAITFSGSLVAYGKLQGLLNSAPLLLPGRHALNSSLLVLNAAAMTYFFMDPSLSGGLLSLGAATALSTTMGVTLTAAIGGADMPVVITVLNSYSGWALCAEGFMLNNNLMTIVGALIGSSGAILSYIMCKAMNRSLPNVILGGYGTSSTGSGKPMEITGTHTEVTVDNVVEMINNAKNIIITPGYGLCVAKAQYPLAEMVSLLKSKGKILDLVFILLQDVCLAN
;
A
#
# COMPACT_ATOMS: atom_id res chain seq x y z
N VAL A 1 27.52 6.46 15.41
CA VAL A 1 26.52 5.39 15.16
C VAL A 1 25.27 5.60 16.01
N ILE A 2 25.36 5.60 17.35
CA ILE A 2 24.20 5.70 18.25
C ILE A 2 23.30 6.92 17.98
N LYS A 3 23.85 8.14 17.91
CA LYS A 3 23.06 9.35 17.58
C LYS A 3 22.35 9.23 16.22
N THR A 4 23.06 8.73 15.22
CA THR A 4 22.52 8.53 13.87
C THR A 4 21.39 7.51 13.85
N SER A 5 21.58 6.34 14.48
CA SER A 5 20.58 5.28 14.51
C SER A 5 19.35 5.69 15.32
N LEU A 6 19.54 6.41 16.42
CA LEU A 6 18.46 6.95 17.24
C LEU A 6 17.61 7.98 16.46
N PHE A 7 18.25 8.92 15.76
CA PHE A 7 17.55 9.91 14.96
C PHE A 7 16.79 9.26 13.79
N LEU A 8 17.46 8.39 13.03
CA LEU A 8 16.83 7.69 11.90
C LEU A 8 15.69 6.77 12.35
N GLY A 9 15.85 6.04 13.45
CA GLY A 9 14.79 5.23 14.04
C GLY A 9 13.57 6.06 14.43
N THR A 10 13.79 7.26 14.99
CA THR A 10 12.72 8.21 15.33
C THR A 10 11.94 8.66 14.09
N VAL A 11 12.65 9.09 13.03
CA VAL A 11 12.04 9.55 11.77
C VAL A 11 11.26 8.43 11.08
N ILE A 12 11.88 7.27 10.90
CA ILE A 12 11.27 6.11 10.22
C ILE A 12 10.07 5.62 11.02
N GLY A 13 10.20 5.49 12.35
CA GLY A 13 9.12 5.06 13.24
C GLY A 13 7.93 6.02 13.22
N ALA A 14 8.17 7.33 13.28
CA ALA A 14 7.10 8.34 13.26
C ALA A 14 6.34 8.40 11.92
N ILE A 15 7.04 8.27 10.78
CA ILE A 15 6.40 8.15 9.46
C ILE A 15 5.58 6.86 9.41
N THR A 16 6.14 5.75 9.88
CA THR A 16 5.47 4.43 9.86
C THR A 16 4.20 4.45 10.70
N PHE A 17 4.28 4.98 11.92
CA PHE A 17 3.16 5.08 12.85
C PHE A 17 2.01 5.92 12.27
N SER A 18 2.31 7.16 11.89
CA SER A 18 1.29 8.09 11.36
C SER A 18 0.72 7.63 10.02
N GLY A 19 1.56 7.12 9.12
CA GLY A 19 1.14 6.57 7.84
C GLY A 19 0.21 5.36 8.02
N SER A 20 0.52 4.47 8.98
CA SER A 20 -0.30 3.28 9.26
C SER A 20 -1.67 3.66 9.83
N LEU A 21 -1.73 4.68 10.69
CA LEU A 21 -3.00 5.20 11.21
C LEU A 21 -3.90 5.77 10.11
N VAL A 22 -3.33 6.53 9.16
CA VAL A 22 -4.10 7.05 8.02
C VAL A 22 -4.55 5.93 7.09
N ALA A 23 -3.69 4.96 6.81
CA ALA A 23 -4.05 3.78 6.00
C ALA A 23 -5.20 2.99 6.65
N TYR A 24 -5.13 2.76 7.96
CA TYR A 24 -6.21 2.16 8.74
C TYR A 24 -7.50 2.98 8.63
N GLY A 25 -7.43 4.29 8.87
CA GLY A 25 -8.60 5.17 8.80
C GLY A 25 -9.30 5.11 7.45
N LYS A 26 -8.54 5.05 6.34
CA LYS A 26 -9.11 4.92 4.99
C LYS A 26 -9.73 3.54 4.73
N LEU A 27 -9.04 2.46 5.09
CA LEU A 27 -9.56 1.10 4.86
C LEU A 27 -10.74 0.75 5.75
N GLN A 28 -10.82 1.33 6.95
CA GLN A 28 -11.95 1.17 7.86
C GLN A 28 -13.16 2.03 7.45
N GLY A 29 -13.01 2.98 6.53
CA GLY A 29 -14.04 3.94 6.15
C GLY A 29 -14.26 5.09 7.14
N LEU A 30 -13.34 5.30 8.09
CA LEU A 30 -13.34 6.47 8.99
C LEU A 30 -12.88 7.74 8.27
N LEU A 31 -12.00 7.57 7.28
CA LEU A 31 -11.50 8.63 6.40
C LEU A 31 -11.97 8.34 4.97
N ASN A 32 -12.15 9.40 4.18
CA ASN A 32 -12.50 9.23 2.77
C ASN A 32 -11.40 8.49 2.00
N SER A 33 -11.80 7.47 1.24
CA SER A 33 -10.92 6.68 0.36
C SER A 33 -10.32 7.51 -0.78
N ALA A 34 -10.93 8.64 -1.14
CA ALA A 34 -10.39 9.54 -2.15
C ALA A 34 -8.97 10.06 -1.76
N PRO A 35 -8.09 10.27 -2.75
CA PRO A 35 -6.78 10.90 -2.51
C PRO A 35 -6.97 12.37 -2.11
N LEU A 36 -6.42 12.78 -0.97
CA LEU A 36 -6.46 14.17 -0.51
C LEU A 36 -5.34 14.98 -1.19
N LEU A 37 -5.71 15.82 -2.15
CA LEU A 37 -4.77 16.62 -2.93
C LEU A 37 -4.61 18.02 -2.35
N LEU A 38 -3.60 18.21 -1.49
CA LEU A 38 -3.24 19.53 -0.97
C LEU A 38 -2.56 20.40 -2.05
N PRO A 39 -2.87 21.71 -2.13
CA PRO A 39 -2.17 22.61 -3.03
C PRO A 39 -0.68 22.65 -2.66
N GLY A 40 0.21 22.39 -3.63
CA GLY A 40 1.65 22.40 -3.40
C GLY A 40 2.18 21.21 -2.57
N ARG A 41 1.49 20.07 -2.51
CA ARG A 41 1.88 18.88 -1.73
C ARG A 41 3.35 18.47 -1.87
N HIS A 42 3.93 18.59 -3.07
CA HIS A 42 5.33 18.23 -3.31
C HIS A 42 6.28 19.20 -2.60
N ALA A 43 5.99 20.50 -2.65
CA ALA A 43 6.76 21.51 -1.93
C ALA A 43 6.66 21.29 -0.41
N LEU A 44 5.47 20.98 0.10
CA LEU A 44 5.26 20.69 1.53
C LEU A 44 6.03 19.44 1.98
N ASN A 45 5.94 18.34 1.23
CA ASN A 45 6.65 17.11 1.59
C ASN A 45 8.17 17.30 1.47
N SER A 46 8.65 18.02 0.44
CA SER A 46 10.06 18.37 0.32
C SER A 46 10.53 19.27 1.46
N SER A 47 9.73 20.25 1.90
CA SER A 47 10.10 21.11 3.03
C SER A 47 10.18 20.31 4.33
N LEU A 48 9.23 19.39 4.59
CA LEU A 48 9.28 18.51 5.76
C LEU A 48 10.53 17.62 5.77
N LEU A 49 10.95 17.12 4.62
CA LEU A 49 12.17 16.33 4.48
C LEU A 49 13.42 17.18 4.78
N VAL A 50 13.50 18.39 4.21
CA VAL A 50 14.62 19.32 4.44
C VAL A 50 14.68 19.74 5.91
N LEU A 51 13.55 20.04 6.54
CA LEU A 51 13.49 20.39 7.97
C LEU A 51 13.92 19.22 8.87
N ASN A 52 13.58 17.99 8.51
CA ASN A 52 14.08 16.80 9.22
C ASN A 52 15.60 16.67 9.10
N ALA A 53 16.16 16.88 7.91
CA ALA A 53 17.62 16.87 7.72
C ALA A 53 18.30 18.00 8.52
N ALA A 54 17.70 19.20 8.57
CA ALA A 54 18.18 20.29 9.39
C ALA A 54 18.15 19.94 10.90
N ALA A 55 17.06 19.35 11.39
CA ALA A 55 16.97 18.86 12.77
C ALA A 55 18.03 17.80 13.08
N MET A 56 18.35 16.93 12.12
CA MET A 56 19.46 15.97 12.24
C MET A 56 20.81 16.65 12.39
N THR A 57 21.11 17.65 11.56
CA THR A 57 22.37 18.41 11.66
C THR A 57 22.48 19.12 13.01
N TYR A 58 21.41 19.76 13.47
CA TYR A 58 21.37 20.41 14.77
C TYR A 58 21.62 19.41 15.92
N PHE A 59 21.03 18.21 15.87
CA PHE A 59 21.24 17.14 16.84
C PHE A 59 22.70 16.67 16.97
N PHE A 60 23.48 16.78 15.89
CA PHE A 60 24.90 16.48 15.91
C PHE A 60 25.76 17.62 16.44
N MET A 61 25.39 18.87 16.17
CA MET A 61 26.16 20.06 16.54
C MET A 61 25.99 20.44 18.00
N ASP A 62 24.79 20.28 18.57
CA ASP A 62 24.51 20.63 19.96
C ASP A 62 24.66 19.41 20.89
N PRO A 63 25.61 19.42 21.84
CA PRO A 63 25.78 18.35 22.82
C PRO A 63 24.82 18.47 24.02
N SER A 64 24.04 19.56 24.14
CA SER A 64 23.14 19.78 25.27
C SER A 64 21.96 18.80 25.27
N LEU A 65 21.53 18.39 26.48
CA LEU A 65 20.35 17.54 26.64
C LEU A 65 19.09 18.22 26.09
N SER A 66 18.93 19.52 26.36
CA SER A 66 17.82 20.33 25.88
C SER A 66 17.75 20.40 24.36
N GLY A 67 18.88 20.65 23.69
CA GLY A 67 18.95 20.65 22.22
C GLY A 67 18.68 19.27 21.63
N GLY A 68 19.20 18.22 22.29
CA GLY A 68 18.91 16.83 21.98
C GLY A 68 17.41 16.52 21.96
N LEU A 69 16.71 16.77 23.07
CA LEU A 69 15.27 16.56 23.16
C LEU A 69 14.49 17.40 22.15
N LEU A 70 14.87 18.68 21.97
CA LEU A 70 14.21 19.57 21.00
C LEU A 70 14.29 19.00 19.58
N SER A 71 15.48 18.55 19.16
CA SER A 71 15.69 18.00 17.83
C SER A 71 14.93 16.70 17.58
N LEU A 72 14.84 15.81 18.58
CA LEU A 72 14.09 14.55 18.49
C LEU A 72 12.59 14.79 18.52
N GLY A 73 12.13 15.73 19.35
CA GLY A 73 10.74 16.17 19.39
C GLY A 73 10.32 16.81 18.06
N ALA A 74 11.17 17.68 17.51
CA ALA A 74 10.96 18.28 16.20
C ALA A 74 10.94 17.21 15.08
N ALA A 75 11.91 16.31 15.06
CA ALA A 75 11.95 15.20 14.10
C ALA A 75 10.68 14.35 14.18
N THR A 76 10.25 13.98 15.38
CA THR A 76 9.01 13.22 15.58
C THR A 76 7.80 13.96 15.01
N ALA A 77 7.60 15.24 15.37
CA ALA A 77 6.46 16.03 14.89
C ALA A 77 6.48 16.21 13.36
N LEU A 78 7.64 16.53 12.78
CA LEU A 78 7.80 16.71 11.34
C LEU A 78 7.56 15.39 10.59
N SER A 79 8.12 14.29 11.07
CA SER A 79 7.96 12.95 10.50
C SER A 79 6.54 12.40 10.62
N THR A 80 5.86 12.63 11.75
CA THR A 80 4.43 12.31 11.91
C THR A 80 3.59 13.10 10.91
N THR A 81 3.86 14.40 10.76
CA THR A 81 3.17 15.22 9.76
C THR A 81 3.42 14.69 8.35
N MET A 82 4.67 14.33 8.04
CA MET A 82 5.07 13.79 6.74
C MET A 82 4.38 12.45 6.43
N GLY A 83 4.25 11.55 7.41
CA GLY A 83 3.53 10.29 7.23
C GLY A 83 2.04 10.50 6.97
N VAL A 84 1.42 11.49 7.65
CA VAL A 84 0.02 11.87 7.36
C VAL A 84 -0.12 12.43 5.94
N THR A 85 0.71 13.40 5.55
CA THR A 85 0.57 14.09 4.26
C THR A 85 0.88 13.18 3.07
N LEU A 86 1.87 12.29 3.19
CA LEU A 86 2.18 11.29 2.17
C LEU A 86 1.05 10.27 2.02
N THR A 87 0.61 9.65 3.11
CA THR A 87 -0.40 8.59 3.02
C THR A 87 -1.79 9.12 2.66
N ALA A 88 -2.16 10.32 3.13
CA ALA A 88 -3.46 10.92 2.81
C ALA A 88 -3.63 11.22 1.32
N ALA A 89 -2.52 11.51 0.62
CA ALA A 89 -2.52 11.78 -0.82
C ALA A 89 -2.70 10.52 -1.70
N ILE A 90 -2.67 9.33 -1.10
CA ILE A 90 -2.80 8.05 -1.83
C ILE A 90 -4.27 7.62 -1.81
N GLY A 91 -4.76 7.08 -2.93
CA GLY A 91 -6.14 6.59 -3.05
C GLY A 91 -6.36 5.25 -2.36
N GLY A 92 -7.60 4.98 -1.96
CA GLY A 92 -8.02 3.74 -1.26
C GLY A 92 -7.66 2.46 -2.03
N ALA A 93 -7.80 2.48 -3.35
CA ALA A 93 -7.42 1.37 -4.21
C ALA A 93 -5.92 1.02 -4.07
N ASP A 94 -5.03 2.02 -4.00
CA ASP A 94 -3.58 1.83 -3.90
C ASP A 94 -3.07 1.57 -2.47
N MET A 95 -3.94 1.64 -1.45
CA MET A 95 -3.57 1.47 -0.04
C MET A 95 -2.80 0.18 0.30
N PRO A 96 -3.07 -0.98 -0.33
CA PRO A 96 -2.29 -2.19 -0.10
C PRO A 96 -0.78 -2.01 -0.38
N VAL A 97 -0.40 -1.19 -1.37
CA VAL A 97 1.01 -0.87 -1.64
C VAL A 97 1.60 -0.05 -0.48
N VAL A 98 0.84 0.91 0.05
CA VAL A 98 1.28 1.73 1.20
C VAL A 98 1.54 0.86 2.41
N ILE A 99 0.67 -0.11 2.71
CA ILE A 99 0.83 -1.03 3.83
C ILE A 99 2.15 -1.80 3.72
N THR A 100 2.49 -2.28 2.52
CA THR A 100 3.72 -3.07 2.32
C THR A 100 4.99 -2.21 2.39
N VAL A 101 4.92 -0.95 1.96
CA VAL A 101 6.01 0.03 2.15
C VAL A 101 6.20 0.35 3.63
N LEU A 102 5.13 0.61 4.37
CA LEU A 102 5.19 0.89 5.81
C LEU A 102 5.66 -0.33 6.61
N ASN A 103 5.33 -1.55 6.16
CA ASN A 103 5.88 -2.79 6.69
C ASN A 103 7.40 -2.92 6.43
N SER A 104 7.91 -2.44 5.29
CA SER A 104 9.35 -2.33 5.09
C SER A 104 9.97 -1.34 6.08
N TYR A 105 9.33 -0.18 6.27
CA TYR A 105 9.84 0.86 7.17
C TYR A 105 9.89 0.41 8.63
N SER A 106 8.90 -0.33 9.12
CA SER A 106 8.94 -0.90 10.49
C SER A 106 10.16 -1.81 10.69
N GLY A 107 10.54 -2.60 9.68
CA GLY A 107 11.76 -3.42 9.70
C GLY A 107 13.04 -2.58 9.76
N TRP A 108 13.14 -1.51 8.97
CA TRP A 108 14.30 -0.60 9.01
C TRP A 108 14.38 0.20 10.32
N ALA A 109 13.24 0.56 10.91
CA ALA A 109 13.19 1.18 12.24
C ALA A 109 13.72 0.21 13.31
N LEU A 110 13.31 -1.07 13.27
CA LEU A 110 13.80 -2.11 14.17
C LEU A 110 15.31 -2.35 14.00
N CYS A 111 15.82 -2.27 12.78
CA CYS A 111 17.25 -2.36 12.50
C CYS A 111 18.03 -1.18 13.13
N ALA A 112 17.49 0.04 13.02
CA ALA A 112 18.06 1.22 13.68
C ALA A 112 18.07 1.10 15.22
N GLU A 113 17.00 0.54 15.79
CA GLU A 113 16.92 0.22 17.22
C GLU A 113 17.93 -0.86 17.63
N GLY A 114 18.13 -1.88 16.78
CA GLY A 114 19.17 -2.90 16.97
C GLY A 114 20.58 -2.31 17.03
N PHE A 115 20.92 -1.34 16.15
CA PHE A 115 22.18 -0.60 16.23
C PHE A 115 22.30 0.28 17.48
N MET A 116 21.19 0.86 17.94
CA MET A 116 21.17 1.70 19.13
C MET A 116 21.41 0.89 20.41
N LEU A 117 20.81 -0.30 20.50
CA LEU A 117 20.91 -1.20 21.66
C LEU A 117 22.06 -2.20 21.56
N ASN A 118 22.84 -2.16 20.47
CA ASN A 118 23.88 -3.12 20.15
C ASN A 118 23.37 -4.58 20.18
N ASN A 119 22.17 -4.81 19.63
CA ASN A 119 21.48 -6.10 19.65
C ASN A 119 21.42 -6.71 18.24
N ASN A 120 22.23 -7.75 18.03
CA ASN A 120 22.31 -8.46 16.75
C ASN A 120 20.98 -9.09 16.31
N LEU A 121 20.15 -9.57 17.25
CA LEU A 121 18.87 -10.19 16.91
C LEU A 121 17.93 -9.17 16.27
N MET A 122 17.82 -7.97 16.86
CA MET A 122 16.96 -6.90 16.33
C MET A 122 17.44 -6.41 14.96
N THR A 123 18.74 -6.29 14.76
CA THR A 123 19.33 -5.93 13.47
C THR A 123 19.00 -6.97 12.38
N ILE A 124 19.18 -8.26 12.68
CA ILE A 124 18.92 -9.36 11.73
C ILE A 124 17.42 -9.44 11.40
N VAL A 125 16.56 -9.42 12.42
CA VAL A 125 15.10 -9.49 12.24
C VAL A 125 14.59 -8.24 11.50
N GLY A 126 15.08 -7.05 11.84
CA GLY A 126 14.72 -5.81 11.16
C GLY A 126 15.09 -5.81 9.68
N ALA A 127 16.29 -6.28 9.33
CA ALA A 127 16.72 -6.41 7.94
C ALA A 127 15.88 -7.43 7.15
N LEU A 128 15.48 -8.54 7.77
CA LEU A 128 14.62 -9.55 7.17
C LEU A 128 13.22 -8.99 6.86
N ILE A 129 12.60 -8.29 7.82
CA ILE A 129 11.28 -7.66 7.66
C ILE A 129 11.37 -6.55 6.59
N GLY A 130 12.38 -5.69 6.69
CA GLY A 130 12.59 -4.55 5.80
C GLY A 130 12.74 -4.97 4.34
N SER A 131 13.60 -5.96 4.07
CA SER A 131 13.81 -6.50 2.72
C SER A 131 12.58 -7.21 2.17
N SER A 132 11.89 -8.02 2.98
CA SER A 132 10.65 -8.69 2.59
C SER A 132 9.55 -7.71 2.18
N GLY A 133 9.33 -6.66 2.98
CA GLY A 133 8.36 -5.60 2.66
C GLY A 133 8.70 -4.85 1.37
N ALA A 134 9.98 -4.57 1.13
CA ALA A 134 10.43 -3.89 -0.09
C ALA A 134 10.20 -4.74 -1.34
N ILE A 135 10.51 -6.04 -1.29
CA ILE A 135 10.27 -6.98 -2.40
C ILE A 135 8.78 -7.09 -2.69
N LEU A 136 7.95 -7.22 -1.65
CA LEU A 136 6.50 -7.31 -1.80
C LEU A 136 5.93 -6.03 -2.43
N SER A 137 6.36 -4.85 -1.96
CA SER A 137 5.98 -3.55 -2.54
C SER A 137 6.33 -3.47 -4.03
N TYR A 138 7.52 -3.95 -4.40
CA TYR A 138 7.98 -3.98 -5.79
C TYR A 138 7.11 -4.90 -6.67
N ILE A 139 6.81 -6.12 -6.21
CA ILE A 139 5.98 -7.07 -6.95
C ILE A 139 4.57 -6.52 -7.16
N MET A 140 3.99 -5.89 -6.14
CA MET A 140 2.67 -5.25 -6.24
C MET A 140 2.66 -4.10 -7.24
N CYS A 141 3.64 -3.19 -7.17
CA CYS A 141 3.79 -2.10 -8.13
C CYS A 141 3.92 -2.63 -9.58
N LYS A 142 4.75 -3.65 -9.77
CA LYS A 142 4.94 -4.30 -11.07
C LYS A 142 3.65 -4.95 -11.59
N ALA A 143 2.90 -5.62 -10.74
CA ALA A 143 1.61 -6.23 -11.10
C ALA A 143 0.56 -5.18 -11.51
N MET A 144 0.61 -3.99 -10.92
CA MET A 144 -0.26 -2.86 -11.24
C MET A 144 0.24 -2.00 -12.42
N ASN A 145 1.40 -2.33 -13.01
CA ASN A 145 2.06 -1.54 -14.04
C ASN A 145 2.26 -0.05 -13.66
N ARG A 146 2.52 0.20 -12.36
CA ARG A 146 2.79 1.53 -11.80
C ARG A 146 4.12 1.49 -11.06
N SER A 147 4.90 2.56 -11.14
CA SER A 147 6.16 2.67 -10.38
C SER A 147 5.88 3.03 -8.92
N LEU A 148 6.75 2.60 -8.00
CA LEU A 148 6.63 2.93 -6.58
C LEU A 148 6.60 4.45 -6.32
N PRO A 149 7.42 5.29 -6.97
CA PRO A 149 7.31 6.74 -6.85
C PRO A 149 5.95 7.28 -7.31
N ASN A 150 5.37 6.73 -8.38
CA ASN A 150 4.06 7.18 -8.88
C ASN A 150 2.94 6.86 -7.89
N VAL A 151 3.03 5.74 -7.15
CA VAL A 151 2.06 5.38 -6.11
C VAL A 151 2.22 6.31 -4.88
N ILE A 152 3.44 6.50 -4.39
CA ILE A 152 3.70 7.30 -3.17
C ILE A 152 3.47 8.80 -3.42
N LEU A 153 3.85 9.31 -4.59
CA LEU A 153 3.70 10.73 -4.94
C LEU A 153 2.32 11.05 -5.54
N GLY A 154 1.43 10.05 -5.70
CA GLY A 154 0.08 10.23 -6.21
C GLY A 154 0.05 10.75 -7.65
N GLY A 155 0.87 10.18 -8.53
CA GLY A 155 0.89 10.49 -9.96
C GLY A 155 -0.31 9.88 -10.69
N TYR A 156 -0.90 10.63 -11.62
CA TYR A 156 -1.97 10.17 -12.51
C TYR A 156 -1.38 9.30 -13.64
N GLY A 157 -1.96 8.12 -13.88
CA GLY A 157 -1.64 7.27 -15.03
C GLY A 157 -0.72 6.07 -14.76
N THR A 158 -0.79 5.09 -15.64
CA THR A 158 0.16 3.96 -15.69
C THR A 158 1.38 4.37 -16.49
N SER A 159 2.51 3.68 -16.29
CA SER A 159 3.75 3.98 -17.02
C SER A 159 3.63 3.78 -18.54
N SER A 160 2.54 3.16 -18.99
CA SER A 160 2.25 2.80 -20.37
C SER A 160 1.15 3.63 -21.04
N THR A 161 0.52 4.60 -20.36
CA THR A 161 -0.44 5.50 -21.01
C THR A 161 0.31 6.55 -21.83
N GLY A 162 0.34 6.38 -23.15
CA GLY A 162 0.73 7.45 -24.07
C GLY A 162 -0.21 8.65 -23.98
N SER A 163 0.22 9.82 -24.42
CA SER A 163 -0.53 11.10 -24.37
C SER A 163 -1.75 11.17 -25.32
N GLY A 164 -2.30 10.03 -25.72
CA GLY A 164 -3.45 9.92 -26.61
C GLY A 164 -4.78 9.94 -25.87
N LYS A 165 -5.85 10.33 -26.58
CA LYS A 165 -7.22 10.15 -26.07
C LYS A 165 -7.50 8.64 -25.91
N PRO A 166 -8.17 8.21 -24.83
CA PRO A 166 -8.67 6.85 -24.70
C PRO A 166 -9.51 6.51 -25.94
N MET A 167 -9.34 5.31 -26.48
CA MET A 167 -10.19 4.82 -27.56
C MET A 167 -11.65 4.84 -27.08
N GLU A 168 -12.55 5.41 -27.88
CA GLU A 168 -13.98 5.41 -27.54
C GLU A 168 -14.49 3.98 -27.49
N ILE A 169 -15.31 3.68 -26.47
CA ILE A 169 -15.92 2.36 -26.31
C ILE A 169 -16.98 2.22 -27.40
N THR A 170 -16.69 1.39 -28.40
CA THR A 170 -17.64 1.04 -29.46
C THR A 170 -18.34 -0.27 -29.13
N GLY A 171 -19.66 -0.27 -29.01
CA GLY A 171 -20.49 -1.46 -28.79
C GLY A 171 -21.61 -1.25 -27.76
N THR A 172 -22.53 -2.21 -27.67
CA THR A 172 -23.58 -2.28 -26.63
C THR A 172 -23.29 -3.45 -25.71
N HIS A 173 -23.53 -3.31 -24.40
CA HIS A 173 -23.38 -4.42 -23.46
C HIS A 173 -24.48 -5.47 -23.68
N THR A 174 -24.15 -6.74 -23.46
CA THR A 174 -25.11 -7.85 -23.55
C THR A 174 -25.50 -8.30 -22.15
N GLU A 175 -26.78 -8.24 -21.83
CA GLU A 175 -27.32 -8.74 -20.57
C GLU A 175 -27.89 -10.15 -20.75
N VAL A 176 -27.73 -10.99 -19.73
CA VAL A 176 -28.21 -12.38 -19.72
C VAL A 176 -28.90 -12.67 -18.38
N THR A 177 -29.89 -13.56 -18.41
CA THR A 177 -30.61 -14.02 -17.21
C THR A 177 -29.87 -15.18 -16.53
N VAL A 178 -30.21 -15.44 -15.26
CA VAL A 178 -29.61 -16.54 -14.48
C VAL A 178 -29.81 -17.90 -15.17
N ASP A 179 -31.00 -18.16 -15.71
CA ASP A 179 -31.32 -19.43 -16.37
C ASP A 179 -30.42 -19.68 -17.58
N ASN A 180 -30.19 -18.65 -18.40
CA ASN A 180 -29.31 -18.72 -19.56
C ASN A 180 -27.85 -19.00 -19.13
N VAL A 181 -27.38 -18.37 -18.03
CA VAL A 181 -26.04 -18.61 -17.50
C VAL A 181 -25.88 -20.05 -17.00
N VAL A 182 -26.90 -20.61 -16.33
CA VAL A 182 -26.89 -22.01 -15.87
C VAL A 182 -26.81 -22.97 -17.06
N GLU A 183 -27.55 -22.71 -18.14
CA GLU A 183 -27.48 -23.51 -19.37
C GLU A 183 -26.08 -23.44 -20.01
N MET A 184 -25.51 -22.24 -20.14
CA MET A 184 -24.15 -22.04 -20.64
C MET A 184 -23.12 -22.80 -19.81
N ILE A 185 -23.21 -22.73 -18.47
CA ILE A 185 -22.34 -23.46 -17.54
C ILE A 185 -22.52 -24.97 -17.72
N ASN A 186 -23.74 -25.47 -17.88
CA ASN A 186 -24.01 -26.91 -18.07
C ASN A 186 -23.47 -27.43 -19.40
N ASN A 187 -23.46 -26.62 -20.45
CA ASN A 187 -22.90 -26.98 -21.76
C ASN A 187 -21.36 -26.84 -21.83
N ALA A 188 -20.75 -26.06 -20.92
CA ALA A 188 -19.30 -25.88 -20.86
C ALA A 188 -18.57 -27.12 -20.29
N LYS A 189 -17.41 -27.47 -20.86
CA LYS A 189 -16.53 -28.53 -20.33
C LYS A 189 -15.41 -27.98 -19.43
N ASN A 190 -14.85 -26.85 -19.83
CA ASN A 190 -13.77 -26.15 -19.12
C ASN A 190 -14.29 -24.78 -18.68
N ILE A 191 -14.15 -24.47 -17.40
CA ILE A 191 -14.65 -23.22 -16.81
C ILE A 191 -13.51 -22.58 -16.03
N ILE A 192 -13.20 -21.32 -16.33
CA ILE A 192 -12.25 -20.51 -15.58
C ILE A 192 -13.02 -19.48 -14.77
N ILE A 193 -12.71 -19.39 -13.47
CA ILE A 193 -13.33 -18.43 -12.55
C ILE A 193 -12.25 -17.42 -12.14
N THR A 194 -12.52 -16.13 -12.37
CA THR A 194 -11.64 -15.02 -12.00
C THR A 194 -12.26 -14.23 -10.83
N PRO A 195 -12.05 -14.64 -9.57
CA PRO A 195 -12.63 -13.95 -8.43
C PRO A 195 -11.96 -12.59 -8.21
N GLY A 196 -12.78 -11.56 -7.97
CA GLY A 196 -12.33 -10.22 -7.56
C GLY A 196 -12.74 -9.88 -6.13
N TYR A 197 -12.37 -8.68 -5.66
CA TYR A 197 -12.66 -8.22 -4.29
C TYR A 197 -14.17 -8.21 -3.97
N GLY A 198 -15.02 -7.87 -4.95
CA GLY A 198 -16.47 -7.84 -4.77
C GLY A 198 -17.09 -9.18 -4.33
N LEU A 199 -16.50 -10.31 -4.74
CA LEU A 199 -16.94 -11.64 -4.29
C LEU A 199 -16.75 -11.81 -2.78
N CYS A 200 -15.63 -11.34 -2.25
CA CYS A 200 -15.31 -11.40 -0.83
C CYS A 200 -16.18 -10.43 -0.01
N VAL A 201 -16.42 -9.21 -0.54
CA VAL A 201 -17.31 -8.21 0.09
C VAL A 201 -18.74 -8.75 0.22
N ALA A 202 -19.25 -9.41 -0.82
CA ALA A 202 -20.57 -10.04 -0.80
C ALA A 202 -20.63 -11.35 0.00
N LYS A 203 -19.49 -11.81 0.56
CA LYS A 203 -19.36 -13.10 1.26
C LYS A 203 -19.76 -14.31 0.39
N ALA A 204 -19.59 -14.20 -0.93
CA ALA A 204 -20.03 -15.20 -1.91
C ALA A 204 -19.00 -16.33 -2.14
N GLN A 205 -17.88 -16.34 -1.41
CA GLN A 205 -16.88 -17.42 -1.51
C GLN A 205 -17.41 -18.80 -1.10
N TYR A 206 -18.35 -18.87 -0.15
CA TYR A 206 -18.95 -20.12 0.29
C TYR A 206 -19.87 -20.74 -0.78
N PRO A 207 -20.88 -20.03 -1.31
CA PRO A 207 -21.71 -20.58 -2.39
C PRO A 207 -20.90 -20.85 -3.66
N LEU A 208 -19.86 -20.05 -3.95
CA LEU A 208 -18.95 -20.34 -5.06
C LEU A 208 -18.24 -21.70 -4.86
N ALA A 209 -17.72 -21.97 -3.66
CA ALA A 209 -17.06 -23.23 -3.36
C ALA A 209 -18.00 -24.45 -3.48
N GLU A 210 -19.26 -24.30 -3.05
CA GLU A 210 -20.29 -25.32 -3.22
C GLU A 210 -20.60 -25.57 -4.70
N MET A 211 -20.77 -24.50 -5.50
CA MET A 211 -21.00 -24.60 -6.94
C MET A 211 -19.83 -25.27 -7.65
N VAL A 212 -18.58 -24.89 -7.33
CA VAL A 212 -17.37 -25.52 -7.90
C VAL A 212 -17.34 -27.02 -7.58
N SER A 213 -17.66 -27.40 -6.34
CA SER A 213 -17.70 -28.81 -5.92
C SER A 213 -18.75 -29.61 -6.69
N LEU A 214 -19.95 -29.04 -6.86
CA LEU A 214 -21.03 -29.65 -7.63
C LEU A 214 -20.68 -29.81 -9.12
N LEU A 215 -20.01 -28.82 -9.72
CA LEU A 215 -19.61 -28.90 -11.12
C LEU A 215 -18.47 -29.90 -11.34
N LYS A 216 -17.53 -30.00 -10.39
CA LYS A 216 -16.49 -31.03 -10.39
C LYS A 216 -17.08 -32.44 -10.27
N SER A 217 -18.10 -32.65 -9.44
CA SER A 217 -18.76 -33.97 -9.33
C SER A 217 -19.49 -34.39 -10.61
N LYS A 218 -19.86 -33.42 -11.46
CA LYS A 218 -20.41 -33.65 -12.82
C LYS A 218 -19.34 -33.85 -13.90
N GLY A 219 -18.06 -33.97 -13.52
CA GLY A 219 -16.95 -34.23 -14.44
C GLY A 219 -16.46 -33.02 -15.24
N LYS A 220 -16.81 -31.79 -14.83
CA LYS A 220 -16.32 -30.55 -15.45
C LYS A 220 -14.94 -30.18 -14.92
N ILE A 221 -14.13 -29.55 -15.76
CA ILE A 221 -12.80 -29.03 -15.40
C ILE A 221 -12.97 -27.56 -14.97
N LEU A 222 -12.55 -27.25 -13.74
CA LEU A 222 -12.65 -25.91 -13.17
C LEU A 222 -11.32 -25.42 -12.61
N ASP A 223 -10.89 -24.27 -13.09
CA ASP A 223 -9.68 -23.57 -12.63
C ASP A 223 -10.03 -22.20 -12.06
N LEU A 224 -9.39 -21.85 -10.94
CA LEU A 224 -9.44 -20.50 -10.39
C LEU A 224 -8.20 -19.73 -10.82
N VAL A 225 -8.41 -18.58 -11.45
CA VAL A 225 -7.34 -17.67 -11.86
C VAL A 225 -7.46 -16.39 -11.04
N PHE A 226 -6.51 -16.19 -10.13
CA PHE A 226 -6.42 -14.95 -9.37
C PHE A 226 -5.69 -13.91 -10.21
N ILE A 227 -6.43 -12.88 -10.64
CA ILE A 227 -5.85 -11.72 -11.30
C ILE A 227 -5.41 -10.76 -10.20
N LEU A 228 -4.13 -10.38 -10.20
CA LEU A 228 -3.53 -9.43 -9.24
C LEU A 228 -4.03 -7.98 -9.42
N LEU A 229 -5.00 -7.74 -10.31
CA LEU A 229 -5.59 -6.43 -10.52
C LEU A 229 -6.55 -6.15 -9.35
N GLN A 230 -6.29 -5.05 -8.66
CA GLN A 230 -7.19 -4.49 -7.66
C GLN A 230 -8.54 -4.17 -8.30
N ASP A 231 -9.49 -5.10 -8.25
CA ASP A 231 -10.90 -4.80 -8.44
C ASP A 231 -11.46 -4.11 -7.18
N VAL A 232 -10.81 -3.02 -6.73
CA VAL A 232 -11.36 -2.06 -5.75
C VAL A 232 -12.10 -0.96 -6.51
N CYS A 233 -12.91 -1.33 -7.50
CA CYS A 233 -13.77 -0.40 -8.24
C CYS A 233 -15.26 -0.55 -7.95
N LEU A 234 -15.67 -1.39 -6.99
CA LEU A 234 -17.08 -1.49 -6.58
C LEU A 234 -17.21 -1.62 -5.06
N ALA A 235 -17.05 -0.47 -4.39
CA ALA A 235 -17.63 -0.23 -3.07
C ALA A 235 -17.84 1.28 -2.91
N ASN A 236 -18.99 1.74 -3.42
CA ASN A 236 -19.62 3.08 -3.31
C ASN A 236 -18.80 4.32 -3.70
#